data_AF-A0AAQ4DEN7-F1
#
_entry.id   AF-A0AAQ4DEN7-F1
#
_cell.length_a   1.000
_cell.length_b   1.000
_cell.length_c   1.000
_cell.angle_alpha   90.00
_cell.angle_beta   90.00
_cell.angle_gamma   90.00
#
_symmetry.space_group_name_H-M   'P 1'
#
loop_
_entity.id
_entity.type
_entity.pdbx_description
1 polymer ?
#
loop_
_entity_poly.entity_id
_entity_poly.type
_entity_poly.pdbx_seq_one_letter_code
_entity_poly.pdbx_strand_id
1 'polypeptide(L)'
;MVYAGNGFWFPKPVWDNLFTAPTDPAFCFRAANLFWKPEELFVRSVTGKLSNRDVARGTGKPTQPLTPEKLYALKAMFRLYIGNDPLAAIRIKKVRKHLAARLSDMRRPRFMDKL
;
A
#
# COMPACT_ATOMS: atom_id res chain seq x y z
N MET A 1 -6.28 -11.64 -18.58
CA MET A 1 -6.48 -10.77 -17.40
C MET A 1 -6.51 -11.64 -16.15
N VAL A 2 -6.18 -11.10 -14.97
CA VAL A 2 -6.27 -11.79 -13.67
C VAL A 2 -7.13 -10.96 -12.73
N TYR A 3 -8.03 -11.61 -12.00
CA TYR A 3 -8.92 -10.96 -11.04
C TYR A 3 -8.22 -10.74 -9.69
N ALA A 4 -8.22 -9.50 -9.20
CA ALA A 4 -7.59 -9.11 -7.93
C ALA A 4 -8.58 -8.98 -6.76
N GLY A 5 -9.89 -9.04 -7.03
CA GLY A 5 -10.96 -8.77 -6.04
C GLY A 5 -11.59 -7.39 -6.22
N ASN A 6 -12.81 -7.21 -5.70
CA ASN A 6 -13.59 -5.95 -5.74
C ASN A 6 -13.69 -5.32 -7.14
N GLY A 7 -13.88 -6.12 -8.18
CA GLY A 7 -14.00 -5.62 -9.55
C GLY A 7 -12.69 -5.18 -10.21
N PHE A 8 -11.54 -5.33 -9.55
CA PHE A 8 -10.23 -4.99 -10.13
C PHE A 8 -9.64 -6.14 -10.93
N TRP A 9 -9.18 -5.83 -12.14
CA TRP A 9 -8.57 -6.76 -13.08
C TRP A 9 -7.25 -6.20 -13.58
N PHE A 10 -6.22 -7.04 -13.68
CA PHE A 10 -4.91 -6.65 -14.19
C PHE A 10 -4.46 -7.52 -15.37
N PRO A 11 -3.67 -6.96 -16.31
CA PRO A 11 -2.98 -7.76 -17.32
C PRO A 11 -2.08 -8.81 -16.65
N LYS A 12 -2.00 -10.01 -17.24
CA LYS A 12 -1.18 -11.10 -16.71
C LYS A 12 0.31 -10.72 -16.55
N PRO A 13 0.94 -9.99 -17.50
CA PRO A 13 2.34 -9.56 -17.32
C PRO A 13 2.55 -8.63 -16.12
N VAL A 14 1.59 -7.74 -15.85
CA VAL A 14 1.64 -6.84 -14.69
C VAL A 14 1.49 -7.63 -13.38
N TRP A 15 0.57 -8.59 -13.38
CA TRP A 15 0.39 -9.52 -12.26
C TRP A 15 1.67 -10.31 -11.98
N ASP A 16 2.29 -10.87 -13.01
CA ASP A 16 3.50 -11.69 -12.85
C ASP A 16 4.67 -10.86 -12.34
N ASN A 17 4.89 -9.67 -12.91
CA ASN A 17 5.92 -8.75 -12.43
C ASN A 17 5.68 -8.26 -10.98
N LEU A 18 4.43 -8.20 -10.53
CA LEU A 18 4.16 -7.90 -9.14
C LEU A 18 4.62 -9.04 -8.22
N PHE A 19 4.42 -10.30 -8.64
CA PHE A 19 4.77 -11.48 -7.84
C PHE A 19 6.26 -11.80 -7.83
N THR A 20 7.06 -11.16 -8.68
CA THR A 20 8.55 -11.19 -8.60
C THR A 20 9.11 -10.26 -7.52
N ALA A 21 8.27 -9.60 -6.72
CA ALA A 21 8.75 -8.69 -5.68
C ALA A 21 9.62 -9.45 -4.65
N PRO A 22 10.83 -8.95 -4.33
CA PRO A 22 11.77 -9.68 -3.47
C PRO A 22 11.42 -9.62 -1.98
N THR A 23 10.54 -8.70 -1.56
CA THR A 23 10.19 -8.47 -0.16
C THR A 23 8.75 -7.98 0.00
N ASP A 24 8.17 -8.16 1.20
CA ASP A 24 6.83 -7.66 1.55
C ASP A 24 6.63 -6.16 1.32
N PRO A 25 7.56 -5.27 1.74
CA PRO A 25 7.44 -3.84 1.43
C PRO A 25 7.46 -3.57 -0.07
N ALA A 26 8.32 -4.26 -0.83
CA ALA A 26 8.42 -4.08 -2.27
C ALA A 26 7.12 -4.51 -2.97
N PHE A 27 6.54 -5.64 -2.58
CA PHE A 27 5.25 -6.08 -3.08
C PHE A 27 4.16 -5.05 -2.75
N CYS A 28 4.03 -4.67 -1.48
CA CYS A 28 2.99 -3.73 -1.04
C CYS A 28 3.06 -2.41 -1.80
N PHE A 29 4.27 -1.90 -2.07
CA PHE A 29 4.44 -0.67 -2.83
C PHE A 29 4.12 -0.84 -4.32
N ARG A 30 4.65 -1.89 -4.97
CA ARG A 30 4.32 -2.19 -6.38
C ARG A 30 2.81 -2.34 -6.55
N ALA A 31 2.14 -3.09 -5.66
CA ALA A 31 0.70 -3.26 -5.68
C ALA A 31 -0.05 -1.93 -5.48
N ALA A 32 0.41 -1.08 -4.55
CA ALA A 32 -0.20 0.23 -4.34
C ALA A 32 -0.16 1.10 -5.62
N ASN A 33 0.94 1.09 -6.37
CA ASN A 33 1.05 1.84 -7.63
C ASN A 33 0.15 1.32 -8.75
N LEU A 34 -0.39 0.09 -8.64
CA LEU A 34 -1.40 -0.41 -9.58
C LEU A 34 -2.79 0.18 -9.33
N PHE A 35 -3.03 0.62 -8.09
CA PHE A 35 -4.34 1.04 -7.60
C PHE A 35 -4.47 2.56 -7.48
N TRP A 36 -3.38 3.24 -7.17
CA TRP A 36 -3.33 4.68 -6.94
C TRP A 36 -2.16 5.29 -7.70
N LYS A 37 -2.37 6.49 -8.22
CA LYS A 37 -1.28 7.27 -8.80
C LYS A 37 -0.31 7.75 -7.71
N PRO A 38 0.97 8.01 -8.03
CA PRO A 38 1.92 8.56 -7.06
C PRO A 38 1.43 9.83 -6.36
N GLU A 39 0.79 10.75 -7.10
CA GLU A 39 0.21 11.98 -6.56
C GLU A 39 -0.92 11.70 -5.56
N GLU A 40 -1.76 10.68 -5.82
CA GLU A 40 -2.81 10.27 -4.89
C GLU A 40 -2.22 9.67 -3.61
N LEU A 41 -1.19 8.83 -3.74
CA LEU A 41 -0.50 8.24 -2.59
C LEU A 41 0.13 9.33 -1.72
N PHE A 42 0.68 10.38 -2.34
CA PHE A 42 1.29 11.50 -1.61
C PHE A 42 0.34 12.14 -0.59
N VAL A 43 -0.91 12.37 -0.99
CA VAL A 43 -1.92 13.06 -0.18
C VAL A 43 -2.79 12.13 0.68
N ARG A 44 -2.62 10.79 0.57
CA ARG A 44 -3.42 9.79 1.30
C ARG A 44 -2.68 9.14 2.46
N SER A 45 -3.39 8.67 3.48
CA SER A 45 -2.84 7.81 4.53
C SER A 45 -3.59 6.49 4.62
N VAL A 46 -3.04 5.52 5.36
CA VAL A 46 -3.69 4.20 5.47
C VAL A 46 -5.05 4.27 6.18
N THR A 47 -5.21 5.19 7.14
CA THR A 47 -6.40 5.27 8.00
C THR A 47 -7.13 6.61 7.93
N GLY A 48 -6.51 7.64 7.33
CA GLY A 48 -7.02 9.01 7.35
C GLY A 48 -6.83 9.75 8.68
N LYS A 49 -6.38 9.05 9.73
CA LYS A 49 -6.21 9.62 11.07
C LYS A 49 -4.89 10.37 11.19
N LEU A 50 -4.89 11.46 11.95
CA LEU A 50 -3.66 12.12 12.39
C LEU A 50 -2.81 11.17 13.25
N SER A 51 -1.50 11.39 13.26
CA SER A 51 -0.64 10.68 14.21
C SER A 51 -0.92 11.19 15.63
N ASN A 52 -0.78 10.33 16.65
CA ASN A 52 -0.96 10.76 18.05
C ASN A 52 -0.05 11.95 18.42
N ARG A 53 1.12 12.04 17.79
CA ARG A 53 2.04 13.16 17.96
C ARG A 53 1.48 14.47 17.43
N ASP A 54 0.86 14.43 16.25
CA ASP A 54 0.24 15.59 15.61
C ASP A 54 -0.99 16.05 16.40
N VAL A 55 -1.81 15.09 16.86
CA VAL A 55 -2.94 15.35 17.76
C VAL A 55 -2.46 16.04 19.05
N ALA A 56 -1.42 15.51 19.70
CA ALA A 56 -0.89 16.08 20.94
C ALA A 56 -0.29 17.48 20.75
N ARG A 57 0.22 17.80 19.56
CA ARG A 57 0.79 19.11 19.22
C ARG A 57 -0.25 20.09 18.69
N GLY A 58 -1.48 19.65 18.42
CA GLY A 58 -2.49 20.46 17.72
C GLY A 58 -2.07 20.84 16.29
N THR A 59 -1.18 20.05 15.68
CA THR A 59 -0.62 20.33 14.34
C THR A 59 -1.08 19.30 13.32
N GLY A 60 -0.92 19.61 12.03
CA GLY A 60 -1.19 18.68 10.94
C GLY A 60 -2.62 18.72 10.42
N LYS A 61 -2.84 18.16 9.23
CA LYS A 61 -4.15 18.07 8.58
C LYS A 61 -4.49 16.58 8.37
N PRO A 62 -5.72 16.13 8.71
CA PRO A 62 -6.18 14.81 8.32
C PRO A 62 -6.02 14.62 6.81
N THR A 63 -5.59 13.44 6.41
CA THR A 63 -5.41 13.07 5.00
C THR A 63 -6.49 12.10 4.57
N GLN A 64 -6.76 12.01 3.27
CA GLN A 64 -7.74 11.03 2.80
C GLN A 64 -7.24 9.60 3.06
N PRO A 65 -8.07 8.67 3.53
CA PRO A 65 -7.67 7.28 3.68
C PRO A 65 -7.43 6.63 2.30
N LEU A 66 -6.65 5.54 2.28
CA LEU A 66 -6.68 4.58 1.19
C LEU A 66 -8.08 3.98 1.10
N THR A 67 -8.63 3.91 -0.12
CA THR A 67 -9.98 3.38 -0.35
C THR A 67 -10.08 1.91 0.11
N PRO A 68 -11.06 1.54 0.95
CA PRO A 68 -11.17 0.21 1.53
C PRO A 68 -11.18 -0.92 0.49
N GLU A 69 -11.82 -0.70 -0.66
CA GLU A 69 -12.01 -1.69 -1.72
C GLU A 69 -10.67 -2.07 -2.37
N LYS A 70 -9.87 -1.05 -2.74
CA LYS A 70 -8.52 -1.25 -3.29
C LYS A 70 -7.59 -1.87 -2.25
N LEU A 71 -7.71 -1.48 -0.97
CA LEU A 71 -6.91 -2.06 0.11
C LEU A 71 -7.27 -3.54 0.36
N TYR A 72 -8.55 -3.90 0.22
CA TYR A 72 -8.99 -5.28 0.31
C TYR A 72 -8.44 -6.12 -0.86
N ALA A 73 -8.53 -5.62 -2.09
CA ALA A 73 -7.97 -6.28 -3.26
C ALA A 73 -6.45 -6.49 -3.12
N LEU A 74 -5.72 -5.46 -2.70
CA LEU A 74 -4.28 -5.55 -2.40
C LEU A 74 -3.97 -6.64 -1.37
N LYS A 75 -4.76 -6.74 -0.29
CA LYS A 75 -4.59 -7.80 0.70
C LYS A 75 -4.90 -9.19 0.14
N ALA A 76 -5.88 -9.32 -0.74
CA ALA A 76 -6.18 -10.57 -1.43
C ALA A 76 -5.01 -11.01 -2.32
N MET A 77 -4.45 -10.08 -3.10
CA MET A 77 -3.25 -10.32 -3.90
C MET A 77 -2.05 -10.68 -3.02
N PHE A 78 -1.86 -10.01 -1.88
CA PHE A 78 -0.78 -10.31 -0.95
C PHE A 78 -0.89 -11.71 -0.34
N ARG A 79 -2.11 -12.20 -0.07
CA ARG A 79 -2.34 -13.59 0.39
C ARG A 79 -1.84 -14.60 -0.65
N LEU A 80 -2.09 -14.33 -1.93
CA LEU A 80 -1.60 -15.19 -3.01
C LEU A 80 -0.08 -15.12 -3.13
N TYR A 81 0.51 -13.93 -2.97
CA TYR A 81 1.96 -13.72 -3.03
C TYR A 81 2.73 -14.47 -1.95
N ILE A 82 2.25 -14.46 -0.71
CA ILE A 82 2.91 -15.16 0.40
C ILE A 82 2.62 -16.67 0.41
N GLY A 83 1.60 -17.12 -0.31
CA GLY A 83 1.24 -18.53 -0.44
C GLY A 83 0.98 -19.21 0.92
N ASN A 84 1.51 -20.42 1.08
CA ASN A 84 1.35 -21.25 2.28
C ASN A 84 2.40 -20.97 3.37
N ASP A 85 2.95 -19.75 3.43
CA ASP A 85 3.91 -19.37 4.47
C ASP A 85 3.29 -19.57 5.89
N PRO A 86 3.96 -20.31 6.81
CA PRO A 86 3.48 -20.50 8.18
C PRO A 86 3.20 -19.19 8.95
N LEU A 87 3.87 -18.11 8.58
CA LEU A 87 3.76 -16.76 9.14
C LEU A 87 2.81 -15.86 8.34
N ALA A 88 2.03 -16.40 7.41
CA ALA A 88 1.14 -15.63 6.53
C ALA A 88 0.23 -14.68 7.31
N ALA A 89 -0.38 -15.12 8.40
CA ALA A 89 -1.25 -14.29 9.23
C ALA A 89 -0.51 -13.05 9.82
N ILE A 90 0.75 -13.23 10.23
CA ILE A 90 1.59 -12.15 10.75
C ILE A 90 2.00 -11.20 9.62
N ARG A 91 2.40 -11.73 8.46
CA ARG A 91 2.78 -10.94 7.28
C ARG A 91 1.60 -10.10 6.77
N ILE A 92 0.39 -10.66 6.69
CA ILE A 92 -0.82 -9.94 6.28
C ILE A 92 -1.13 -8.77 7.22
N LYS A 93 -0.96 -8.95 8.54
CA LYS A 93 -1.15 -7.85 9.52
C LYS A 93 -0.17 -6.70 9.28
N LYS A 94 1.03 -6.98 8.77
CA LYS A 94 2.07 -5.98 8.48
C LYS A 94 1.83 -5.18 7.18
N VAL A 95 0.92 -5.59 6.29
CA VAL A 95 0.61 -4.85 5.03
C VAL A 95 0.35 -3.37 5.28
N ARG A 96 -0.50 -3.04 6.26
CA ARG A 96 -0.81 -1.64 6.61
C ARG A 96 0.43 -0.88 7.10
N LYS A 97 1.31 -1.55 7.84
CA LYS A 97 2.58 -0.97 8.31
C LYS A 97 3.52 -0.68 7.15
N HIS A 98 3.65 -1.60 6.20
CA HIS A 98 4.48 -1.40 4.99
C HIS A 98 3.99 -0.25 4.13
N LEU A 99 2.67 -0.17 3.91
CA LEU A 99 2.07 0.96 3.20
C LEU A 99 2.30 2.28 3.93
N ALA A 100 2.05 2.33 5.25
CA ALA A 100 2.26 3.55 6.04
C ALA A 100 3.71 4.04 6.00
N ALA A 101 4.68 3.13 6.13
CA ALA A 101 6.11 3.45 6.01
C ALA A 101 6.42 4.06 4.64
N ARG A 102 5.91 3.44 3.56
CA ARG A 102 6.18 3.91 2.20
C ARG A 102 5.53 5.27 1.89
N LEU A 103 4.28 5.48 2.33
CA LEU A 103 3.59 6.77 2.19
C LEU A 103 4.32 7.88 2.96
N SER A 104 4.89 7.56 4.12
CA SER A 104 5.74 8.48 4.88
C SER A 104 7.04 8.79 4.12
N ASP A 105 7.69 7.78 3.54
CA ASP A 105 8.93 7.96 2.77
C ASP A 105 8.73 8.83 1.53
N MET A 106 7.60 8.70 0.83
CA MET A 106 7.26 9.55 -0.32
C MET A 106 7.18 11.05 0.03
N ARG A 107 6.93 11.38 1.30
CA ARG A 107 6.85 12.76 1.80
C ARG A 107 8.17 13.33 2.27
N ARG A 108 9.21 12.52 2.30
CA ARG A 108 10.54 13.02 2.66
C ARG A 108 11.08 13.87 1.52
N PRO A 109 11.78 14.99 1.79
CA PRO A 109 12.27 15.90 0.77
C PRO A 109 13.06 15.20 -0.36
N ARG A 110 13.83 14.17 -0.03
CA ARG A 110 14.61 13.36 -0.98
C ARG A 110 13.80 12.69 -2.10
N PHE A 111 12.48 12.51 -1.90
CA PHE A 111 11.58 11.92 -2.89
C PHE A 111 10.87 12.97 -3.76
N MET A 112 10.88 14.25 -3.38
CA MET A 112 10.25 15.34 -4.14
C MET A 112 10.96 15.59 -5.47
N ASP A 113 12.27 15.35 -5.56
CA ASP A 113 13.06 15.58 -6.78
C ASP A 113 12.82 14.52 -7.88
N LYS A 114 11.98 13.49 -7.61
CA LYS A 114 11.80 12.31 -8.48
C LYS A 114 10.34 12.01 -8.84
N LEU A 115 9.41 12.86 -8.41
CA LEU A 115 7.99 12.81 -8.76
C LEU A 115 7.74 13.76 -9.94
#